data_AF-A0ABD4RPD9-F1
#
_entry.id   AF-A0ABD4RPD9-F1
#
_cell.length_a   1.000
_cell.length_b   1.000
_cell.length_c   1.000
_cell.angle_alpha   90.00
_cell.angle_beta   90.00
_cell.angle_gamma   90.00
#
_symmetry.space_group_name_H-M   'P 1'
#
loop_
_entity.id
_entity.type
_entity.pdbx_description
1 polymer ?
#
loop_
_entity_poly.entity_id
_entity_poly.type
_entity_poly.pdbx_seq_one_letter_code
_entity_poly.pdbx_strand_id
1 'polypeptide(L)'
;MEINKKHFIQVFLTCLILVVVCEFIGQRTLAIGSASIILFPMLYAVIIGLIITPDLLGKKIKALKKVIGEKEINIAGEVVGIALVMLGIKYGTTVGPNIDKIIQAGPAFLAQEFGHILAPIVALPLALIFGMKREAIGATASISREPSLGVISEKYGINSPEGSGVLGTYLMGTVLGTIYFSVLGSVSIYSGLHPYALGMACGVGSGSMMTAAAGSLSTMVPPEMADTILAYAATSNMMSSITGIIFLVFVSLPFTNFMYKILEPKFSRSKKTDKTKTTKGEC
;
A
#
# COMPACT_ATOMS: atom_id res chain seq x y z
N MET A 1 -23.18 -14.15 23.46
CA MET A 1 -23.37 -14.13 21.99
C MET A 1 -23.89 -12.77 21.49
N GLU A 2 -24.87 -12.14 22.16
CA GLU A 2 -25.42 -10.83 21.74
C GLU A 2 -24.44 -9.65 21.79
N ILE A 3 -23.52 -9.63 22.76
CA ILE A 3 -22.52 -8.54 22.89
C ILE A 3 -21.63 -8.43 21.65
N ASN A 4 -21.22 -9.55 21.05
CA ASN A 4 -20.37 -9.56 19.86
C ASN A 4 -21.14 -9.07 18.61
N LYS A 5 -22.43 -9.38 18.52
CA LYS A 5 -23.30 -8.96 17.42
C LYS A 5 -23.48 -7.44 17.38
N LYS A 6 -23.62 -6.79 18.54
CA LYS A 6 -23.75 -5.34 18.64
C LYS A 6 -22.50 -4.62 18.13
N HIS A 7 -21.32 -5.02 18.60
CA HIS A 7 -20.05 -4.42 18.19
C HIS A 7 -19.79 -4.64 16.69
N PHE A 8 -20.11 -5.82 16.16
CA PHE A 8 -20.01 -6.11 14.73
C PHE A 8 -20.90 -5.17 13.90
N ILE A 9 -22.16 -4.98 14.29
CA ILE A 9 -23.08 -4.04 13.60
C ILE A 9 -22.52 -2.62 13.65
N GLN A 10 -21.96 -2.18 14.79
CA GLN A 10 -21.38 -0.85 14.93
C GLN A 10 -20.20 -0.63 13.98
N VAL A 11 -19.31 -1.62 13.80
CA VAL A 11 -18.20 -1.56 12.84
C VAL A 11 -18.73 -1.38 11.41
N PHE A 12 -19.65 -2.24 10.97
CA PHE A 12 -20.20 -2.18 9.61
C PHE A 12 -20.98 -0.89 9.34
N LEU A 13 -21.79 -0.44 10.29
CA LEU A 13 -22.57 0.79 10.15
C LEU A 13 -21.66 2.02 10.11
N THR A 14 -20.59 2.02 10.93
CA THR A 14 -19.58 3.09 10.89
C THR A 14 -18.88 3.10 9.54
N CYS A 15 -18.39 1.95 9.05
CA CYS A 15 -17.79 1.83 7.71
C CYS A 15 -18.74 2.30 6.61
N LEU A 16 -20.00 1.88 6.65
CA LEU A 16 -21.00 2.26 5.65
C LEU A 16 -21.21 3.77 5.59
N ILE A 17 -21.41 4.42 6.75
CA ILE A 17 -21.57 5.88 6.82
C ILE A 17 -20.33 6.59 6.27
N LEU A 18 -19.15 6.11 6.64
CA LEU A 18 -17.87 6.68 6.20
C LEU A 18 -17.73 6.58 4.68
N VAL A 19 -18.02 5.42 4.09
CA VAL A 19 -18.02 5.20 2.64
C VAL A 19 -19.02 6.13 1.95
N VAL A 20 -20.26 6.21 2.44
CA VAL A 20 -21.29 7.09 1.86
C VAL A 20 -20.84 8.55 1.86
N VAL A 21 -20.28 9.03 2.97
CA VAL A 21 -19.78 10.41 3.09
C VAL A 21 -18.62 10.65 2.12
N CYS A 22 -17.66 9.72 2.05
CA CYS A 22 -16.50 9.85 1.17
C CYS A 22 -16.88 9.79 -0.32
N GLU A 23 -17.78 8.89 -0.71
CA GLU A 23 -18.29 8.82 -2.08
C GLU A 23 -19.11 10.06 -2.45
N PHE A 24 -19.86 10.63 -1.50
CA PHE A 24 -20.58 11.88 -1.72
C PHE A 24 -19.64 13.07 -1.96
N ILE A 25 -18.47 13.10 -1.31
CA ILE A 25 -17.43 14.10 -1.60
C ILE A 25 -16.91 13.91 -3.04
N GLY A 26 -16.78 12.66 -3.47
CA GLY A 26 -16.34 12.25 -4.79
C GLY A 26 -14.86 12.51 -5.05
N GLN A 27 -14.40 12.20 -6.26
CA GLN A 27 -13.04 12.53 -6.68
C GLN A 27 -12.88 14.04 -6.86
N ARG A 28 -11.79 14.61 -6.32
CA ARG A 28 -11.44 16.03 -6.50
C ARG A 28 -10.09 16.15 -7.18
N THR A 29 -10.05 16.92 -8.25
CA THR A 29 -8.81 17.23 -8.97
C THR A 29 -8.38 18.65 -8.64
N LEU A 30 -7.17 18.80 -8.13
CA LEU A 30 -6.54 20.09 -7.81
C LEU A 30 -5.41 20.33 -8.81
N ALA A 31 -5.54 21.34 -9.64
CA ALA A 31 -4.46 21.76 -10.54
C ALA A 31 -3.49 22.68 -9.77
N ILE A 32 -2.21 22.32 -9.73
CA ILE A 32 -1.12 23.13 -9.15
C ILE A 32 -0.06 23.33 -10.23
N GLY A 33 -0.15 24.44 -10.96
CA GLY A 33 0.74 24.75 -12.07
C GLY A 33 0.64 23.71 -13.18
N SER A 34 1.75 23.06 -13.53
CA SER A 34 1.83 21.98 -14.53
C SER A 34 1.54 20.59 -13.97
N ALA A 35 1.32 20.45 -12.66
CA ALA A 35 0.99 19.19 -12.01
C ALA A 35 -0.49 19.16 -11.62
N SER A 36 -1.11 18.00 -11.76
CA SER A 36 -2.46 17.74 -11.27
C SER A 36 -2.39 16.79 -10.08
N ILE A 37 -3.10 17.09 -8.99
CA ILE A 37 -3.24 16.20 -7.83
C ILE A 37 -4.68 15.69 -7.80
N ILE A 38 -4.84 14.37 -7.88
CA ILE A 38 -6.13 13.71 -7.80
C ILE A 38 -6.33 13.16 -6.38
N LEU A 39 -7.40 13.60 -5.72
CA LEU A 39 -7.81 13.13 -4.40
C LEU A 39 -8.99 12.18 -4.57
N PHE A 40 -8.81 10.92 -4.14
CA PHE A 40 -9.85 9.88 -4.22
C PHE A 40 -10.65 9.76 -2.91
N PRO A 41 -11.90 9.29 -2.97
CA PRO A 41 -12.73 9.03 -1.78
C PRO A 41 -12.02 8.23 -0.67
N MET A 42 -11.23 7.23 -1.05
CA MET A 42 -10.45 6.40 -0.12
C MET A 42 -9.45 7.20 0.73
N LEU A 43 -8.87 8.29 0.20
CA LEU A 43 -7.98 9.17 0.95
C LEU A 43 -8.73 9.83 2.10
N TYR A 44 -9.94 10.34 1.83
CA TYR A 44 -10.79 10.94 2.86
C TYR A 44 -11.17 9.91 3.91
N ALA A 45 -11.46 8.67 3.50
CA ALA A 45 -11.81 7.60 4.42
C ALA A 45 -10.69 7.29 5.41
N VAL A 46 -9.43 7.24 4.96
CA VAL A 46 -8.27 7.03 5.85
C VAL A 46 -8.06 8.22 6.78
N ILE A 47 -8.14 9.45 6.28
CA ILE A 47 -7.97 10.66 7.11
C ILE A 47 -9.06 10.74 8.19
N ILE A 48 -10.33 10.58 7.80
CA ILE A 48 -11.46 10.57 8.73
C ILE A 48 -11.31 9.42 9.72
N GLY A 49 -10.96 8.21 9.23
CA GLY A 49 -10.70 7.02 10.05
C GLY A 49 -9.63 7.26 11.12
N LEU A 50 -8.51 7.89 10.75
CA LEU A 50 -7.43 8.26 11.67
C LEU A 50 -7.90 9.27 12.72
N ILE A 51 -8.70 10.26 12.32
CA ILE A 51 -9.26 11.27 13.22
C ILE A 51 -10.23 10.62 14.22
N ILE A 52 -11.16 9.77 13.77
CA ILE A 52 -12.18 9.14 14.63
C ILE A 52 -11.62 8.04 15.52
N THR A 53 -10.39 7.57 15.27
CA THR A 53 -9.73 6.53 16.08
C THR A 53 -9.58 7.01 17.54
N PRO A 54 -9.80 6.13 18.54
CA PRO A 54 -9.78 6.46 19.98
C PRO A 54 -8.49 7.10 20.46
N ASP A 55 -7.36 6.78 19.84
CA ASP A 55 -6.03 7.28 20.21
C ASP A 55 -5.82 8.76 19.84
N LEU A 56 -6.63 9.31 18.94
CA LEU A 56 -6.61 10.71 18.49
C LEU A 56 -7.82 11.49 19.01
N LEU A 57 -8.81 11.80 18.16
CA LEU A 57 -9.97 12.62 18.54
C LEU A 57 -11.03 11.82 19.31
N GLY A 58 -11.04 10.48 19.18
CA GLY A 58 -11.97 9.63 19.91
C GLY A 58 -11.80 9.68 21.43
N LYS A 59 -10.61 10.08 21.93
CA LYS A 59 -10.37 10.33 23.36
C LYS A 59 -11.11 11.56 23.89
N LYS A 60 -11.34 12.58 23.05
CA LYS A 60 -12.00 13.84 23.42
C LYS A 60 -13.52 13.81 23.25
N ILE A 61 -14.05 12.97 22.35
CA ILE A 61 -15.49 12.90 22.06
C ILE A 61 -16.07 11.59 22.61
N LYS A 62 -16.78 11.66 23.75
CA LYS A 62 -17.40 10.50 24.41
C LYS A 62 -18.35 9.69 23.51
N ALA A 63 -19.01 10.35 22.55
CA ALA A 63 -19.89 9.70 21.59
C ALA A 63 -19.13 8.78 20.61
N LEU A 64 -17.97 9.23 20.09
CA LEU A 64 -17.12 8.43 19.21
C LEU A 64 -16.50 7.25 19.96
N LYS A 65 -16.03 7.45 21.19
CA LYS A 65 -15.51 6.35 22.04
C LYS A 65 -16.55 5.27 22.36
N LYS A 66 -17.84 5.62 22.37
CA LYS A 66 -18.94 4.68 22.62
C LYS A 66 -19.30 3.84 21.37
N VAL A 67 -18.92 4.31 20.19
CA VAL A 67 -19.20 3.67 18.89
C VAL A 67 -17.96 2.95 18.34
N ILE A 68 -16.77 3.50 18.59
CA ILE A 68 -15.47 2.96 18.17
C ILE A 68 -14.61 2.83 19.42
N GLY A 69 -14.50 1.62 19.94
CA GLY A 69 -13.60 1.24 21.03
C GLY A 69 -12.59 0.18 20.58
N GLU A 70 -11.79 -0.32 21.51
CA GLU A 70 -10.79 -1.37 21.21
C GLU A 70 -11.43 -2.65 20.67
N LYS A 71 -12.64 -3.00 21.13
CA LYS A 71 -13.35 -4.19 20.66
C LYS A 71 -13.73 -4.05 19.18
N GLU A 72 -14.26 -2.90 18.79
CA GLU A 72 -14.62 -2.60 17.41
C GLU A 72 -13.38 -2.57 16.50
N ILE A 73 -12.26 -2.02 16.98
CA ILE A 73 -10.99 -2.00 16.24
C ILE A 73 -10.45 -3.42 16.04
N ASN A 74 -10.48 -4.25 17.08
CA ASN A 74 -10.03 -5.65 16.96
C ASN A 74 -10.92 -6.44 15.99
N ILE A 75 -12.24 -6.28 16.07
CA ILE A 75 -13.19 -6.88 15.12
C ILE A 75 -12.91 -6.37 13.69
N ALA A 76 -12.63 -5.08 13.51
CA ALA A 76 -12.28 -4.54 12.19
C ALA A 76 -11.02 -5.20 11.63
N GLY A 77 -9.99 -5.42 12.45
CA GLY A 77 -8.79 -6.17 12.05
C GLY A 77 -9.09 -7.61 11.60
N GLU A 78 -9.97 -8.31 12.31
CA GLU A 78 -10.43 -9.66 11.90
C GLU A 78 -11.24 -9.63 10.60
N VAL A 79 -12.14 -8.65 10.45
CA VAL A 79 -12.94 -8.46 9.23
C VAL A 79 -12.07 -8.13 8.02
N VAL A 80 -10.96 -7.39 8.20
CA VAL A 80 -9.97 -7.18 7.14
C VAL A 80 -9.43 -8.52 6.64
N GLY A 81 -9.11 -9.46 7.52
CA GLY A 81 -8.68 -10.81 7.12
C GLY A 81 -9.70 -11.51 6.21
N ILE A 82 -10.98 -11.45 6.56
CA ILE A 82 -12.07 -12.01 5.74
C ILE A 82 -12.18 -11.29 4.38
N ALA A 83 -12.09 -9.96 4.38
CA ALA A 83 -12.13 -9.17 3.15
C ALA A 83 -10.95 -9.49 2.22
N LEU A 84 -9.76 -9.75 2.77
CA LEU A 84 -8.57 -10.16 2.00
C LEU A 84 -8.77 -11.52 1.32
N VAL A 85 -9.52 -12.45 1.90
CA VAL A 85 -9.85 -13.74 1.25
C VAL A 85 -10.72 -13.50 0.01
N MET A 86 -11.78 -12.69 0.12
CA MET A 86 -12.61 -12.33 -1.04
C MET A 86 -11.80 -11.64 -2.14
N LEU A 87 -10.85 -10.80 -1.74
CA LEU A 87 -9.95 -10.13 -2.67
C LEU A 87 -9.00 -11.13 -3.36
N GLY A 88 -8.47 -12.11 -2.62
CA GLY A 88 -7.67 -13.20 -3.17
C GLY A 88 -8.45 -14.02 -4.22
N ILE A 89 -9.73 -14.30 -3.96
CA ILE A 89 -10.63 -14.99 -4.92
C ILE A 89 -10.78 -14.16 -6.19
N LYS A 90 -11.07 -12.85 -6.06
CA LYS A 90 -11.20 -11.94 -7.22
C LYS A 90 -9.94 -11.95 -8.08
N TYR A 91 -8.76 -11.89 -7.46
CA TYR A 91 -7.51 -11.97 -8.19
C TYR A 91 -7.33 -13.32 -8.87
N GLY A 92 -7.57 -14.43 -8.16
CA GLY A 92 -7.54 -15.79 -8.73
C GLY A 92 -8.42 -15.93 -9.98
N THR A 93 -9.65 -15.41 -9.93
CA THR A 93 -10.57 -15.41 -11.09
C THR A 93 -10.11 -14.50 -12.24
N THR A 94 -9.25 -13.53 -11.96
CA THR A 94 -8.66 -12.64 -12.98
C THR A 94 -7.41 -13.27 -13.61
N VAL A 95 -6.66 -14.10 -12.87
CA VAL A 95 -5.47 -14.81 -13.38
C VAL A 95 -5.81 -15.74 -14.53
N GLY A 96 -6.80 -16.63 -14.32
CA GLY A 96 -7.12 -17.71 -15.25
C GLY A 96 -7.31 -17.25 -16.70
N PRO A 97 -8.22 -16.30 -16.98
CA PRO A 97 -8.46 -15.80 -18.32
C PRO A 97 -7.29 -15.03 -18.95
N ASN A 98 -6.31 -14.59 -18.16
CA ASN A 98 -5.19 -13.77 -18.63
C ASN A 98 -3.86 -14.52 -18.67
N ILE A 99 -3.85 -15.84 -18.43
CA ILE A 99 -2.62 -16.64 -18.36
C ILE A 99 -1.80 -16.57 -19.67
N ASP A 100 -2.48 -16.58 -20.82
CA ASP A 100 -1.83 -16.48 -22.12
C ASP A 100 -1.13 -15.13 -22.30
N LYS A 101 -1.72 -14.05 -21.80
CA LYS A 101 -1.11 -12.71 -21.84
C LYS A 101 0.12 -12.63 -20.92
N ILE A 102 0.06 -13.26 -19.75
CA ILE A 102 1.20 -13.33 -18.82
C ILE A 102 2.37 -14.07 -19.48
N ILE A 103 2.09 -15.19 -20.16
CA ILE A 103 3.12 -15.98 -20.86
C ILE A 103 3.70 -15.20 -22.03
N GLN A 104 2.86 -14.60 -22.89
CA GLN A 104 3.31 -13.87 -24.08
C GLN A 104 4.16 -12.65 -23.75
N ALA A 105 3.81 -11.90 -22.71
CA ALA A 105 4.60 -10.77 -22.24
C ALA A 105 5.71 -11.15 -21.26
N GLY A 106 5.92 -12.46 -21.04
CA GLY A 106 6.75 -13.07 -19.99
C GLY A 106 8.05 -12.34 -19.67
N PRO A 107 8.94 -12.04 -20.63
CA PRO A 107 10.21 -11.37 -20.32
C PRO A 107 10.04 -9.96 -19.76
N ALA A 108 9.11 -9.17 -20.31
CA ALA A 108 8.86 -7.81 -19.87
C ALA A 108 8.22 -7.77 -18.48
N PHE A 109 7.28 -8.68 -18.20
CA PHE A 109 6.67 -8.77 -16.87
C PHE A 109 7.61 -9.34 -15.81
N LEU A 110 8.43 -10.34 -16.14
CA LEU A 110 9.48 -10.80 -15.23
C LEU A 110 10.44 -9.66 -14.88
N ALA A 111 10.86 -8.86 -15.88
CA ALA A 111 11.69 -7.67 -15.66
C ALA A 111 11.01 -6.65 -14.74
N GLN A 112 9.70 -6.42 -14.89
CA GLN A 112 8.91 -5.53 -14.03
C GLN A 112 8.85 -6.04 -12.58
N GLU A 113 8.67 -7.34 -12.37
CA GLU A 113 8.60 -7.94 -11.03
C GLU A 113 9.92 -7.84 -10.25
N PHE A 114 11.07 -7.73 -10.92
CA PHE A 114 12.33 -7.41 -10.22
C PHE A 114 12.28 -6.08 -9.46
N GLY A 115 11.38 -5.17 -9.83
CA GLY A 115 11.09 -3.96 -9.04
C GLY A 115 10.66 -4.27 -7.61
N HIS A 116 10.06 -5.44 -7.34
CA HIS A 116 9.73 -5.88 -5.99
C HIS A 116 10.97 -6.15 -5.14
N ILE A 117 12.10 -6.57 -5.73
CA ILE A 117 13.38 -6.78 -5.03
C ILE A 117 14.04 -5.45 -4.65
N LEU A 118 13.78 -4.39 -5.42
CA LEU A 118 14.34 -3.07 -5.11
C LEU A 118 13.81 -2.54 -3.77
N ALA A 119 12.57 -2.86 -3.41
CA ALA A 119 11.96 -2.48 -2.15
C ALA A 119 12.77 -2.95 -0.92
N PRO A 120 13.08 -4.26 -0.73
CA PRO A 120 13.93 -4.68 0.37
C PRO A 120 15.39 -4.23 0.24
N ILE A 121 15.91 -3.95 -0.96
CA ILE A 121 17.28 -3.41 -1.10
C ILE A 121 17.38 -2.00 -0.50
N VAL A 122 16.39 -1.14 -0.76
CA VAL A 122 16.44 0.28 -0.40
C VAL A 122 15.66 0.57 0.88
N ALA A 123 14.41 0.11 0.95
CA ALA A 123 13.49 0.46 2.03
C ALA A 123 13.79 -0.30 3.33
N LEU A 124 14.28 -1.55 3.27
CA LEU A 124 14.58 -2.31 4.49
C LEU A 124 15.72 -1.69 5.31
N PRO A 125 16.90 -1.34 4.74
CA PRO A 125 17.92 -0.61 5.50
C PRO A 125 17.38 0.69 6.10
N LEU A 126 16.60 1.44 5.34
CA LEU A 126 16.02 2.70 5.78
C LEU A 126 15.05 2.51 6.96
N ALA A 127 14.16 1.51 6.87
CA ALA A 127 13.24 1.13 7.94
C ALA A 127 13.98 0.73 9.24
N LEU A 128 15.07 -0.03 9.11
CA LEU A 128 15.92 -0.42 10.24
C LEU A 128 16.62 0.79 10.89
N ILE A 129 17.09 1.75 10.09
CA ILE A 129 17.66 3.01 10.58
C ILE A 129 16.62 3.78 11.42
N PHE A 130 15.40 3.89 10.92
CA PHE A 130 14.27 4.49 11.65
C PHE A 130 13.82 3.67 12.88
N GLY A 131 14.40 2.48 13.11
CA GLY A 131 14.20 1.69 14.32
C GLY A 131 13.05 0.70 14.24
N MET A 132 12.49 0.47 13.06
CA MET A 132 11.57 -0.63 12.84
C MET A 132 12.30 -1.97 13.05
N LYS A 133 11.57 -2.99 13.50
CA LYS A 133 12.10 -4.35 13.69
C LYS A 133 11.41 -5.29 12.71
N ARG A 134 10.56 -6.18 13.21
CA ARG A 134 9.85 -7.18 12.40
C ARG A 134 8.83 -6.51 11.48
N GLU A 135 8.30 -5.36 11.88
CA GLU A 135 7.46 -4.49 11.05
C GLU A 135 8.16 -4.11 9.74
N ALA A 136 9.49 -3.96 9.76
CA ALA A 136 10.26 -3.62 8.57
C ALA A 136 10.15 -4.70 7.48
N ILE A 137 10.01 -5.98 7.86
CA ILE A 137 9.87 -7.08 6.90
C ILE A 137 8.55 -6.93 6.16
N GLY A 138 7.43 -6.83 6.88
CA GLY A 138 6.12 -6.63 6.27
C GLY A 138 6.02 -5.35 5.45
N ALA A 139 6.63 -4.27 5.96
CA ALA A 139 6.60 -2.96 5.32
C ALA A 139 7.40 -2.88 4.00
N THR A 140 8.42 -3.72 3.84
CA THR A 140 9.42 -3.58 2.75
C THR A 140 9.57 -4.83 1.88
N ALA A 141 8.82 -5.89 2.15
CA ALA A 141 8.92 -7.14 1.40
C ALA A 141 8.44 -7.05 -0.06
N SER A 142 7.78 -5.95 -0.44
CA SER A 142 7.40 -5.65 -1.82
C SER A 142 7.02 -4.18 -1.94
N ILE A 143 6.49 -3.78 -3.09
CA ILE A 143 5.78 -2.50 -3.30
C ILE A 143 4.46 -2.39 -2.50
N SER A 144 4.18 -3.33 -1.58
CA SER A 144 3.04 -3.34 -0.64
C SER A 144 1.69 -3.13 -1.29
N ARG A 145 1.29 -4.10 -2.12
CA ARG A 145 -0.03 -4.16 -2.72
C ARG A 145 -1.00 -4.99 -1.88
N GLU A 146 -2.24 -5.01 -2.32
CA GLU A 146 -3.31 -5.81 -1.74
C GLU A 146 -2.95 -7.32 -1.66
N PRO A 147 -2.37 -7.95 -2.71
CA PRO A 147 -1.67 -9.23 -2.61
C PRO A 147 -0.73 -9.41 -1.41
N SER A 148 0.06 -8.39 -1.11
CA SER A 148 1.07 -8.44 -0.06
C SER A 148 0.42 -8.52 1.32
N LEU A 149 -0.73 -7.87 1.51
CA LEU A 149 -1.53 -7.99 2.73
C LEU A 149 -1.97 -9.44 2.95
N GLY A 150 -2.50 -10.09 1.91
CA GLY A 150 -2.93 -11.48 1.97
C GLY A 150 -1.78 -12.44 2.32
N VAL A 151 -0.66 -12.34 1.60
CA VAL A 151 0.50 -13.22 1.81
C VAL A 151 1.12 -13.04 3.21
N ILE A 152 1.28 -11.80 3.67
CA ILE A 152 1.86 -11.52 4.99
C ILE A 152 0.87 -11.90 6.10
N SER A 153 -0.42 -11.64 5.93
CA SER A 153 -1.46 -12.04 6.87
C SER A 153 -1.51 -13.56 7.02
N GLU A 154 -1.41 -14.32 5.94
CA GLU A 154 -1.41 -15.78 5.99
C GLU A 154 -0.15 -16.32 6.69
N LYS A 155 1.01 -15.74 6.37
CA LYS A 155 2.30 -16.25 6.89
C LYS A 155 2.59 -15.85 8.33
N TYR A 156 2.23 -14.64 8.73
CA TYR A 156 2.59 -14.06 10.04
C TYR A 156 1.37 -13.70 10.90
N GLY A 157 0.18 -13.56 10.31
CA GLY A 157 -1.03 -13.04 10.97
C GLY A 157 -1.18 -11.53 10.79
N ILE A 158 -2.40 -11.05 10.54
CA ILE A 158 -2.66 -9.61 10.33
C ILE A 158 -2.32 -8.75 11.56
N ASN A 159 -2.42 -9.34 12.77
CA ASN A 159 -2.11 -8.68 14.04
C ASN A 159 -0.64 -8.81 14.46
N SER A 160 0.22 -9.40 13.62
CA SER A 160 1.67 -9.48 13.88
C SER A 160 2.36 -8.15 13.62
N PRO A 161 3.62 -7.97 14.08
CA PRO A 161 4.44 -6.83 13.67
C PRO A 161 4.55 -6.70 12.14
N GLU A 162 4.73 -7.81 11.43
CA GLU A 162 4.80 -7.87 9.96
C GLU A 162 3.47 -7.45 9.33
N GLY A 163 2.35 -7.96 9.85
CA GLY A 163 0.99 -7.58 9.46
C GLY A 163 0.77 -6.07 9.61
N SER A 164 1.18 -5.51 10.75
CA SER A 164 1.13 -4.08 11.03
C SER A 164 2.00 -3.27 10.06
N GLY A 165 3.19 -3.78 9.74
CA GLY A 165 4.12 -3.17 8.79
C GLY A 165 3.54 -3.10 7.37
N VAL A 166 3.03 -4.22 6.84
CA VAL A 166 2.44 -4.26 5.49
C VAL A 166 1.17 -3.42 5.41
N LEU A 167 0.33 -3.44 6.45
CA LEU A 167 -0.89 -2.64 6.50
C LEU A 167 -0.57 -1.15 6.57
N GLY A 168 0.41 -0.78 7.38
CA GLY A 168 0.90 0.60 7.48
C GLY A 168 1.43 1.11 6.14
N THR A 169 2.30 0.36 5.47
CA THR A 169 2.82 0.74 4.14
C THR A 169 1.72 0.80 3.09
N TYR A 170 0.78 -0.15 3.09
CA TYR A 170 -0.34 -0.15 2.15
C TYR A 170 -1.22 1.09 2.31
N LEU A 171 -1.62 1.42 3.54
CA LEU A 171 -2.47 2.58 3.82
C LEU A 171 -1.75 3.89 3.53
N MET A 172 -0.53 4.06 4.05
CA MET A 172 0.27 5.28 3.85
C MET A 172 0.70 5.45 2.39
N GLY A 173 1.11 4.36 1.75
CA GLY A 173 1.46 4.32 0.34
C GLY A 173 0.27 4.66 -0.55
N THR A 174 -0.92 4.16 -0.23
CA THR A 174 -2.13 4.52 -0.97
C THR A 174 -2.47 6.02 -0.81
N VAL A 175 -2.38 6.55 0.41
CA VAL A 175 -2.71 7.95 0.70
C VAL A 175 -1.68 8.92 0.12
N LEU A 176 -0.44 8.83 0.57
CA LEU A 176 0.63 9.74 0.19
C LEU A 176 1.18 9.42 -1.20
N GLY A 177 1.25 8.13 -1.53
CA GLY A 177 1.73 7.68 -2.83
C GLY A 177 0.81 8.12 -3.96
N THR A 178 -0.51 8.21 -3.78
CA THR A 178 -1.39 8.75 -4.84
C THR A 178 -1.01 10.18 -5.20
N ILE A 179 -0.75 11.05 -4.21
CA ILE A 179 -0.31 12.43 -4.45
C ILE A 179 1.06 12.44 -5.15
N TYR A 180 2.00 11.66 -4.63
CA TYR A 180 3.35 11.56 -5.18
C TYR A 180 3.36 11.03 -6.63
N PHE A 181 2.58 9.99 -6.92
CA PHE A 181 2.44 9.36 -8.24
C PHE A 181 1.71 10.28 -9.22
N SER A 182 0.76 11.09 -8.76
CA SER A 182 0.13 12.14 -9.56
C SER A 182 1.16 13.15 -10.08
N VAL A 183 2.06 13.62 -9.20
CA VAL A 183 3.14 14.55 -9.57
C VAL A 183 4.18 13.86 -10.45
N LEU A 184 4.63 12.67 -10.07
CA LEU A 184 5.57 11.87 -10.85
C LEU A 184 5.05 11.62 -12.27
N GLY A 185 3.78 11.25 -12.42
CA GLY A 185 3.14 11.04 -13.72
C GLY A 185 3.25 12.27 -14.60
N SER A 186 2.92 13.45 -14.08
CA SER A 186 3.00 14.72 -14.82
C SER A 186 4.43 15.07 -15.28
N VAL A 187 5.44 14.79 -14.45
CA VAL A 187 6.84 15.12 -14.79
C VAL A 187 7.57 13.99 -15.52
N SER A 188 7.02 12.78 -15.55
CA SER A 188 7.68 11.60 -16.11
C SER A 188 8.00 11.74 -17.61
N ILE A 189 7.24 12.57 -18.34
CA ILE A 189 7.48 12.84 -19.77
C ILE A 189 8.86 13.46 -20.03
N TYR A 190 9.41 14.19 -19.05
CA TYR A 190 10.74 14.80 -19.14
C TYR A 190 11.89 13.79 -18.98
N SER A 191 11.60 12.52 -18.67
CA SER A 191 12.61 11.46 -18.57
C SER A 191 13.23 11.08 -19.93
N GLY A 192 12.61 11.47 -21.05
CA GLY A 192 13.01 11.07 -22.40
C GLY A 192 12.58 9.64 -22.77
N LEU A 193 11.87 8.92 -21.89
CA LEU A 193 11.31 7.60 -22.18
C LEU A 193 10.04 7.71 -23.03
N HIS A 194 9.76 6.66 -23.80
CA HIS A 194 8.56 6.61 -24.64
C HIS A 194 7.27 6.70 -23.78
N PRO A 195 6.27 7.52 -24.14
CA PRO A 195 5.05 7.69 -23.34
C PRO A 195 4.31 6.39 -23.00
N TYR A 196 4.28 5.42 -23.90
CA TYR A 196 3.71 4.10 -23.61
C TYR A 196 4.49 3.30 -22.56
N ALA A 197 5.82 3.42 -22.52
CA ALA A 197 6.62 2.79 -21.47
C ALA A 197 6.35 3.45 -20.12
N LEU A 198 6.18 4.78 -20.10
CA LEU A 198 5.76 5.53 -18.91
C LEU A 198 4.35 5.12 -18.46
N GLY A 199 3.42 4.92 -19.40
CA GLY A 199 2.08 4.38 -19.12
C GLY A 199 2.13 2.99 -18.47
N MET A 200 2.99 2.09 -18.95
CA MET A 200 3.23 0.80 -18.29
C MET A 200 3.80 0.97 -16.88
N ALA A 201 4.72 1.92 -16.68
CA ALA A 201 5.29 2.21 -15.37
C ALA A 201 4.25 2.80 -14.38
N CYS A 202 3.25 3.53 -14.86
CA CYS A 202 2.12 3.99 -14.03
C CYS A 202 1.30 2.84 -13.45
N GLY A 203 1.43 1.61 -13.96
CA GLY A 203 0.77 0.42 -13.41
C GLY A 203 1.24 0.00 -12.02
N VAL A 204 2.34 0.55 -11.51
CA VAL A 204 2.92 0.15 -10.21
C VAL A 204 2.18 0.82 -9.04
N GLY A 205 1.97 0.08 -7.95
CA GLY A 205 1.28 0.56 -6.75
C GLY A 205 -0.24 0.38 -6.82
N SER A 206 -0.98 0.92 -5.85
CA SER A 206 -2.44 0.69 -5.74
C SER A 206 -3.22 1.14 -6.98
N GLY A 207 -4.46 0.68 -7.14
CA GLY A 207 -5.32 1.13 -8.24
C GLY A 207 -5.50 2.66 -8.25
N SER A 208 -5.57 3.31 -7.08
CA SER A 208 -5.64 4.77 -6.99
C SER A 208 -4.34 5.45 -7.42
N MET A 209 -3.18 4.90 -7.04
CA MET A 209 -1.87 5.40 -7.48
C MET A 209 -1.70 5.31 -8.99
N MET A 210 -2.14 4.19 -9.57
CA MET A 210 -2.14 3.99 -11.02
C MET A 210 -3.04 5.01 -11.72
N THR A 211 -4.29 5.18 -11.27
CA THR A 211 -5.20 6.14 -11.89
C THR A 211 -4.65 7.56 -11.78
N ALA A 212 -4.06 7.93 -10.64
CA ALA A 212 -3.42 9.24 -10.47
C ALA A 212 -2.25 9.45 -11.44
N ALA A 213 -1.29 8.53 -11.47
CA ALA A 213 -0.11 8.65 -12.34
C ALA A 213 -0.50 8.66 -13.83
N ALA A 214 -1.35 7.72 -14.25
CA ALA A 214 -1.73 7.58 -15.64
C ALA A 214 -2.62 8.73 -16.12
N GLY A 215 -3.54 9.20 -15.26
CA GLY A 215 -4.36 10.38 -15.55
C GLY A 215 -3.50 11.63 -15.71
N SER A 216 -2.56 11.86 -14.79
CA SER A 216 -1.61 12.97 -14.89
C SER A 216 -0.68 12.88 -16.10
N LEU A 217 -0.23 11.68 -16.48
CA LEU A 217 0.58 11.50 -17.68
C LEU A 217 -0.23 11.72 -18.95
N SER A 218 -1.49 11.27 -18.99
CA SER A 218 -2.35 11.39 -20.17
C SER A 218 -2.63 12.83 -20.58
N THR A 219 -2.56 13.79 -19.65
CA THR A 219 -2.73 15.22 -19.95
C THR A 219 -1.46 15.86 -20.50
N MET A 220 -0.31 15.19 -20.39
CA MET A 220 1.00 15.70 -20.80
C MET A 220 1.46 15.14 -22.15
N VAL A 221 0.67 14.27 -22.76
CA VAL A 221 0.97 13.60 -24.03
C VAL A 221 -0.03 14.01 -25.12
N PRO A 222 0.26 13.76 -26.40
CA PRO A 222 -0.71 13.96 -27.47
C PRO A 222 -2.03 13.20 -27.19
N PRO A 223 -3.20 13.79 -27.48
CA PRO A 223 -4.50 13.19 -27.17
C PRO A 223 -4.67 11.77 -27.74
N GLU A 224 -4.12 11.48 -28.91
CA GLU A 224 -4.17 10.13 -29.50
C GLU A 224 -3.48 9.03 -28.67
N MET A 225 -2.57 9.39 -27.76
CA MET A 225 -1.85 8.43 -26.93
C MET A 225 -2.52 8.19 -25.57
N ALA A 226 -3.41 9.08 -25.14
CA ALA A 226 -3.99 9.11 -23.79
C ALA A 226 -4.71 7.79 -23.44
N ASP A 227 -5.61 7.32 -24.30
CA ASP A 227 -6.38 6.09 -24.05
C ASP A 227 -5.47 4.85 -23.98
N THR A 228 -4.45 4.81 -24.82
CA THR A 228 -3.47 3.70 -24.83
C THR A 228 -2.63 3.71 -23.55
N ILE A 229 -2.23 4.89 -23.06
CA ILE A 229 -1.50 5.03 -21.78
C ILE A 229 -2.35 4.53 -20.61
N LEU A 230 -3.62 4.93 -20.54
CA LEU A 230 -4.54 4.46 -19.51
C LEU A 230 -4.75 2.94 -19.57
N ALA A 231 -4.90 2.39 -20.77
CA ALA A 231 -5.03 0.95 -20.98
C ALA A 231 -3.76 0.18 -20.57
N TYR A 232 -2.57 0.71 -20.89
CA TYR A 232 -1.29 0.12 -20.52
C TYR A 232 -1.07 0.16 -19.01
N ALA A 233 -1.40 1.28 -18.35
CA ALA A 233 -1.34 1.40 -16.91
C ALA A 233 -2.27 0.39 -16.22
N ALA A 234 -3.52 0.29 -16.67
CA ALA A 234 -4.49 -0.67 -16.14
C ALA A 234 -4.04 -2.12 -16.32
N THR A 235 -3.52 -2.44 -17.51
CA THR A 235 -2.99 -3.78 -17.81
C THR A 235 -1.80 -4.10 -16.91
N SER A 236 -0.84 -3.19 -16.79
CA SER A 236 0.34 -3.33 -15.92
C SER A 236 -0.05 -3.48 -14.45
N ASN A 237 -1.05 -2.73 -13.97
CA ASN A 237 -1.57 -2.83 -12.60
C ASN A 237 -2.22 -4.19 -12.31
N MET A 238 -3.04 -4.67 -13.26
CA MET A 238 -3.65 -5.99 -13.19
C MET A 238 -2.57 -7.07 -13.18
N MET A 239 -1.58 -6.98 -14.07
CA MET A 239 -0.51 -7.97 -14.17
C MET A 239 0.36 -8.01 -12.92
N SER A 240 0.82 -6.86 -12.43
CA SER A 240 1.58 -6.77 -11.17
C SER A 240 0.82 -7.37 -9.98
N SER A 241 -0.50 -7.24 -9.94
CA SER A 241 -1.33 -7.83 -8.87
C SER A 241 -1.33 -9.36 -8.93
N ILE A 242 -1.18 -9.93 -10.12
CA ILE A 242 -1.20 -11.36 -10.38
C ILE A 242 0.20 -11.97 -10.17
N THR A 243 1.20 -11.44 -10.88
CA THR A 243 2.58 -11.94 -10.83
C THR A 243 3.27 -11.62 -9.51
N GLY A 244 2.93 -10.48 -8.90
CA GLY A 244 3.48 -10.04 -7.63
C GLY A 244 3.21 -10.98 -6.45
N ILE A 245 2.11 -11.76 -6.46
CA ILE A 245 1.87 -12.79 -5.43
C ILE A 245 2.96 -13.85 -5.50
N ILE A 246 3.16 -14.42 -6.68
CA ILE A 246 4.12 -15.51 -6.92
C ILE A 246 5.52 -15.00 -6.59
N PHE A 247 5.87 -13.82 -7.10
CA PHE A 247 7.18 -13.23 -6.88
C PHE A 247 7.42 -12.88 -5.41
N LEU A 248 6.41 -12.35 -4.70
CA LEU A 248 6.50 -12.07 -3.28
C LEU A 248 6.77 -13.35 -2.47
N VAL A 249 5.99 -14.40 -2.71
CA VAL A 249 6.09 -15.65 -1.94
C VAL A 249 7.44 -16.34 -2.14
N PHE A 250 7.89 -16.46 -3.40
CA PHE A 250 9.05 -17.27 -3.74
C PHE A 250 10.37 -16.50 -3.78
N VAL A 251 10.34 -15.18 -4.01
CA VAL A 251 11.56 -14.39 -4.24
C VAL A 251 11.68 -13.28 -3.21
N SER A 252 10.76 -12.32 -3.24
CA SER A 252 10.93 -11.06 -2.50
C SER A 252 10.90 -11.27 -0.99
N LEU A 253 9.92 -12.00 -0.45
CA LEU A 253 9.81 -12.21 1.00
C LEU A 253 10.93 -13.08 1.58
N PRO A 254 11.36 -14.21 0.96
CA PRO A 254 12.56 -14.92 1.39
C PRO A 254 13.80 -14.03 1.38
N PHE A 255 13.97 -13.22 0.33
CA PHE A 255 15.09 -12.29 0.20
C PHE A 255 15.06 -11.20 1.28
N THR A 256 13.91 -10.60 1.57
CA THR A 256 13.75 -9.62 2.67
C THR A 256 14.09 -10.23 4.02
N ASN A 257 13.66 -11.46 4.30
CA ASN A 257 14.01 -12.14 5.55
C ASN A 257 15.53 -12.40 5.66
N PHE A 258 16.16 -12.79 4.55
CA PHE A 258 17.62 -12.96 4.48
C PHE A 258 18.35 -11.64 4.75
N MET A 259 17.97 -10.56 4.05
CA MET A 259 18.55 -9.23 4.26
C MET A 259 18.35 -8.75 5.70
N TYR A 260 17.16 -8.93 6.26
CA TYR A 260 16.85 -8.55 7.64
C TYR A 260 17.78 -9.23 8.63
N LYS A 261 18.01 -10.55 8.48
CA LYS A 261 18.92 -11.33 9.33
C LYS A 261 20.36 -10.80 9.31
N ILE A 262 20.80 -10.23 8.18
CA ILE A 262 22.15 -9.67 8.02
C ILE A 262 22.24 -8.24 8.55
N LEU A 263 21.21 -7.43 8.28
CA LEU A 263 21.22 -5.98 8.54
C LEU A 263 20.81 -5.63 9.96
N GLU A 264 19.79 -6.27 10.54
CA GLU A 264 19.27 -5.94 11.88
C GLU A 264 20.37 -5.97 12.95
N PRO A 265 21.26 -6.98 13.03
CA PRO A 265 22.27 -7.02 14.08
C PRO A 265 23.27 -5.86 14.00
N LYS A 266 23.53 -5.35 12.78
CA LYS A 266 24.45 -4.23 12.55
C LYS A 266 23.84 -2.92 13.03
N PHE A 267 22.57 -2.68 12.72
CA PHE A 267 21.85 -1.47 13.17
C PHE A 267 21.52 -1.51 14.66
N SER A 268 21.22 -2.69 15.20
CA SER A 268 20.94 -2.92 16.63
C SER A 268 22.17 -2.71 17.52
N ARG A 269 23.37 -3.14 17.05
CA ARG A 269 24.65 -2.87 17.74
C ARG A 269 25.00 -1.39 17.76
N SER A 270 24.78 -0.67 16.66
CA SER A 270 25.02 0.79 16.59
C SER A 270 24.23 1.56 17.65
N LYS A 271 22.96 1.19 17.89
CA LYS A 271 22.12 1.82 18.93
C LYS A 271 22.57 1.49 20.36
N LYS A 272 23.13 0.30 20.61
CA LYS A 272 23.73 -0.03 21.93
C LYS A 272 24.99 0.80 22.19
N THR A 273 25.86 0.97 21.19
CA THR A 273 27.08 1.77 21.34
C THR A 273 26.77 3.25 21.58
N ASP A 274 25.74 3.81 20.92
CA ASP A 274 25.30 5.19 21.17
C ASP A 274 24.74 5.38 22.59
N LYS A 275 23.83 4.50 23.04
CA LYS A 275 23.28 4.59 24.41
C LYS A 275 24.35 4.48 25.50
N THR A 276 25.41 3.71 25.26
CA THR A 276 26.52 3.54 26.22
C THR A 276 27.46 4.75 26.24
N LYS A 277 27.50 5.55 25.17
CA LYS A 277 28.24 6.82 25.14
C LYS A 277 27.45 7.96 25.78
N THR A 278 26.13 8.02 25.58
CA THR A 278 25.29 9.06 26.21
C THR A 278 25.25 8.92 27.73
N THR A 279 25.23 7.68 28.26
CA THR A 279 25.24 7.42 29.71
C THR A 279 26.59 7.60 30.38
N LYS A 280 27.70 7.67 29.63
CA LYS A 280 29.05 7.94 30.17
C LYS A 280 29.47 9.40 30.09
N GLY A 281 28.66 10.27 29.47
CA GLY A 281 28.88 11.72 29.40
C GLY A 281 28.13 12.52 30.49
N GLU A 282 27.35 11.85 31.33
CA GLU A 282 26.65 12.42 32.48
C GLU A 282 27.24 11.84 33.78
N CYS A 283 28.51 12.18 34.06
CA CYS A 283 29.16 12.02 35.37
C CYS A 283 30.19 13.12 35.52
#